data_AF-A0A6I3L2W1-F1
#
_entry.id   AF-A0A6I3L2W1-F1
#
_cell.length_a   1.000
_cell.length_b   1.000
_cell.length_c   1.000
_cell.angle_alpha   90.00
_cell.angle_beta   90.00
_cell.angle_gamma   90.00
#
_symmetry.space_group_name_H-M   'P 1'
#
loop_
_entity.id
_entity.type
_entity.pdbx_description
1 polymer ?
#
loop_
_entity_poly.entity_id
_entity_poly.type
_entity_poly.pdbx_seq_one_letter_code
_entity_poly.pdbx_strand_id
1 'polypeptide(L)'
;MRKALRTIAMAGAVVAVGVMSARTASATVPVATPEPGGVIRLDPAPGELWNCGGWSLRAPFATSDPLSGLAADRPLYLHFTPGADVWVFCEGSAAPFIHWGPIVKAGS
;
A
#
# COMPACT_ATOMS: atom_id res chain seq x y z
N MET A 1 -45.51 8.78 -8.23
CA MET A 1 -44.66 8.86 -7.01
C MET A 1 -43.99 7.53 -6.61
N ARG A 2 -44.70 6.39 -6.46
CA ARG A 2 -44.07 5.12 -6.00
C ARG A 2 -42.93 4.56 -6.88
N LYS A 3 -42.98 4.76 -8.20
CA LYS A 3 -41.91 4.31 -9.12
C LYS A 3 -40.62 5.12 -8.95
N ALA A 4 -40.72 6.45 -8.86
CA ALA A 4 -39.57 7.33 -8.65
C ALA A 4 -38.85 7.05 -7.32
N LEU A 5 -39.61 6.77 -6.25
CA LEU A 5 -39.02 6.40 -4.95
C LEU A 5 -38.19 5.10 -5.03
N ARG A 6 -38.66 4.10 -5.78
CA ARG A 6 -37.94 2.82 -5.96
C ARG A 6 -36.66 2.99 -6.76
N THR A 7 -36.67 3.83 -7.80
CA THR A 7 -35.48 4.09 -8.62
C THR A 7 -34.41 4.84 -7.82
N ILE A 8 -34.79 5.82 -7.00
CA ILE A 8 -33.86 6.55 -6.14
C ILE A 8 -33.27 5.61 -5.06
N ALA A 9 -34.09 4.74 -4.46
CA ALA A 9 -33.61 3.77 -3.48
C ALA A 9 -32.62 2.75 -4.07
N MET A 10 -32.86 2.26 -5.30
CA MET A 10 -31.93 1.36 -5.98
C MET A 10 -30.63 2.06 -6.40
N ALA A 11 -30.71 3.29 -6.89
CA ALA A 11 -29.53 4.07 -7.23
C ALA A 11 -28.66 4.35 -5.99
N GLY A 12 -29.29 4.69 -4.86
CA GLY A 12 -28.58 4.86 -3.58
C GLY A 12 -27.90 3.56 -3.10
N ALA A 13 -28.55 2.40 -3.28
CA ALA A 13 -27.96 1.11 -2.91
C ALA A 13 -26.75 0.74 -3.78
N VAL A 14 -26.80 1.00 -5.10
CA VAL A 14 -25.67 0.72 -6.00
C VAL A 14 -24.47 1.61 -5.68
N VAL A 15 -24.70 2.90 -5.39
CA VAL A 15 -23.63 3.81 -4.97
C VAL A 15 -23.05 3.38 -3.62
N ALA A 16 -23.88 3.01 -2.65
CA ALA A 16 -23.41 2.54 -1.34
C ALA A 16 -22.55 1.27 -1.43
N VAL A 17 -22.94 0.30 -2.26
CA VAL A 17 -22.16 -0.94 -2.47
C VAL A 17 -20.87 -0.66 -3.24
N GLY A 18 -20.92 0.23 -4.25
CA GLY A 18 -19.73 0.63 -5.01
C GLY A 18 -18.67 1.33 -4.15
N VAL A 19 -19.10 2.21 -3.23
CA VAL A 19 -18.19 2.91 -2.30
C VAL A 19 -17.64 1.95 -1.23
N MET A 20 -18.45 1.02 -0.72
CA MET A 20 -17.99 0.03 0.27
C MET A 20 -17.02 -1.01 -0.29
N SER A 21 -17.06 -1.27 -1.59
CA SER A 21 -16.19 -2.27 -2.25
C SER A 21 -14.83 -1.69 -2.69
N ALA A 22 -14.69 -0.36 -2.67
CA ALA A 22 -13.47 0.32 -3.05
C ALA A 22 -12.46 0.29 -1.89
N ARG A 23 -11.62 -0.75 -1.87
CA ARG A 23 -10.44 -0.82 -0.99
C ARG A 23 -9.44 0.24 -1.42
N THR A 24 -9.60 1.42 -0.82
CA THR A 24 -8.83 2.62 -1.12
C THR A 24 -7.79 2.80 -0.03
N ALA A 25 -6.53 2.95 -0.42
CA ALA A 25 -5.51 3.40 0.53
C ALA A 25 -5.87 4.79 1.08
N SER A 26 -5.71 4.98 2.39
CA SER A 26 -5.83 6.32 2.97
C SER A 26 -4.60 7.16 2.58
N ALA A 27 -4.59 8.45 2.92
CA ALA A 27 -3.41 9.28 2.74
C ALA A 27 -2.26 8.95 3.72
N THR A 28 -2.45 7.97 4.62
CA THR A 28 -1.45 7.60 5.62
C THR A 28 -0.55 6.50 5.07
N VAL A 29 0.64 6.90 4.65
CA VAL A 29 1.61 6.00 4.00
C VAL A 29 2.13 4.95 4.99
N PRO A 30 2.31 3.67 4.57
CA PRO A 30 2.88 2.62 5.40
C PRO A 30 4.28 3.00 5.92
N VAL A 31 4.53 2.73 7.20
CA VAL A 31 5.82 3.03 7.83
C VAL A 31 6.82 1.92 7.53
N ALA A 32 7.97 2.30 6.96
CA ALA A 32 9.08 1.38 6.71
C ALA A 32 9.83 1.07 8.02
N THR A 33 9.75 -0.18 8.47
CA THR A 33 10.39 -0.67 9.69
C THR A 33 11.50 -1.67 9.34
N PRO A 34 12.77 -1.39 9.67
CA PRO A 34 13.85 -2.36 9.48
C PRO A 34 13.65 -3.63 10.30
N GLU A 35 13.91 -4.78 9.69
CA GLU A 35 13.93 -6.09 10.34
C GLU A 35 15.26 -6.81 10.05
N PRO A 36 15.71 -7.72 10.95
CA PRO A 36 16.96 -8.44 10.76
C PRO A 36 17.06 -9.15 9.41
N GLY A 37 18.28 -9.30 8.90
CA GLY A 37 18.54 -10.08 7.68
C GLY A 37 18.22 -9.35 6.37
N GLY A 38 18.30 -8.02 6.36
CA GLY A 38 18.09 -7.20 5.16
C GLY A 38 16.62 -6.96 4.81
N VAL A 39 15.73 -7.18 5.77
CA VAL A 39 14.28 -7.04 5.57
C VAL A 39 13.83 -5.63 5.97
N ILE A 40 12.87 -5.09 5.23
CA ILE A 40 12.11 -3.91 5.62
C ILE A 40 10.64 -4.30 5.56
N ARG A 41 9.97 -4.24 6.71
CA ARG A 41 8.54 -4.47 6.85
C ARG A 41 7.77 -3.17 6.71
N LEU A 42 6.69 -3.22 5.95
CA LEU A 42 5.75 -2.12 5.75
C LEU A 42 4.39 -2.57 6.24
N ASP A 43 3.80 -1.80 7.15
CA ASP A 43 2.50 -2.09 7.73
C ASP A 43 1.42 -1.19 7.13
N PRO A 44 0.71 -1.65 6.08
CA PRO A 44 -0.48 -0.95 5.62
C PRO A 44 -1.59 -1.08 6.66
N ALA A 45 -2.44 -0.06 6.77
CA ALA A 45 -3.63 -0.16 7.61
C ALA A 45 -4.59 -1.25 7.06
N PRO A 46 -5.32 -1.96 7.93
CA PRO A 46 -6.22 -3.02 7.48
C PRO A 46 -7.25 -2.53 6.45
N GLY A 47 -7.38 -3.26 5.35
CA GLY A 47 -8.31 -2.94 4.25
C GLY A 47 -7.74 -2.01 3.19
N GLU A 48 -6.54 -1.48 3.37
CA GLU A 48 -5.89 -0.59 2.42
C GLU A 48 -5.00 -1.34 1.41
N LEU A 49 -5.03 -0.90 0.15
CA LEU A 49 -4.19 -1.46 -0.90
C LEU A 49 -3.05 -0.50 -1.24
N TRP A 50 -1.84 -0.91 -0.90
CA TRP A 50 -0.62 -0.15 -1.14
C TRP A 50 0.31 -0.91 -2.07
N ASN A 51 0.81 -0.21 -3.08
CA ASN A 51 1.90 -0.68 -3.91
C ASN A 51 3.23 -0.06 -3.41
N CYS A 52 4.02 -0.81 -2.66
CA CYS A 52 5.29 -0.34 -2.12
C CYS A 52 6.51 -1.06 -2.72
N GLY A 53 7.60 -0.31 -2.85
CA GLY A 53 8.89 -0.81 -3.29
C GLY A 53 10.05 -0.02 -2.69
N GLY A 54 11.26 -0.41 -3.04
CA GLY A 54 12.46 0.29 -2.62
C GLY A 54 13.53 0.33 -3.69
N TRP A 55 14.38 1.35 -3.64
CA TRP A 55 15.58 1.48 -4.44
C TRP A 55 16.81 1.54 -3.55
N SER A 56 17.91 0.93 -3.97
CA SER A 56 19.17 0.90 -3.24
C SER A 56 20.34 1.09 -4.21
N LEU A 57 21.43 1.69 -3.74
CA LEU A 57 22.70 1.78 -4.48
C LEU A 57 23.54 0.49 -4.39
N ARG A 58 23.10 -0.47 -3.58
CA ARG A 58 23.69 -1.81 -3.44
C ARG A 58 22.70 -2.84 -3.97
N ALA A 59 23.19 -3.90 -4.60
CA ALA A 59 22.34 -5.01 -5.04
C ALA A 59 21.57 -5.63 -3.85
N PRO A 60 20.31 -6.06 -4.01
CA PRO A 60 19.46 -5.79 -5.17
C PRO A 60 19.11 -4.30 -5.27
N PHE A 61 19.24 -3.71 -6.47
CA PHE A 61 19.07 -2.26 -6.67
C PHE A 61 17.60 -1.80 -6.56
N ALA A 62 16.66 -2.72 -6.78
CA ALA A 62 15.24 -2.47 -6.65
C ALA A 62 14.54 -3.73 -6.14
N THR A 63 13.58 -3.57 -5.24
CA THR A 63 12.75 -4.67 -4.74
C THR A 63 11.33 -4.20 -4.47
N SER A 64 10.39 -5.13 -4.51
CA SER A 64 8.99 -4.95 -4.15
C SER A 64 8.46 -6.22 -3.52
N ASP A 65 7.43 -6.11 -2.70
CA ASP A 65 6.71 -7.28 -2.21
C ASP A 65 5.86 -7.89 -3.37
N PRO A 66 5.82 -9.23 -3.54
CA PRO A 66 5.08 -9.85 -4.63
C PRO A 66 3.55 -9.69 -4.55
N LEU A 67 2.98 -9.37 -3.39
CA LEU A 67 1.55 -9.05 -3.21
C LEU A 67 1.31 -7.55 -3.00
N SER A 68 2.29 -6.73 -3.33
CA SER A 68 2.14 -5.28 -3.39
C SER A 68 0.95 -4.90 -4.29
N GLY A 69 0.05 -4.05 -3.78
CA GLY A 69 -1.20 -3.66 -4.45
C GLY A 69 -2.33 -4.70 -4.41
N LEU A 70 -2.11 -5.89 -3.82
CA LEU A 70 -3.09 -6.97 -3.73
C LEU A 70 -3.42 -7.35 -2.28
N ALA A 71 -2.42 -7.31 -1.39
CA ALA A 71 -2.57 -7.58 0.02
C ALA A 71 -3.14 -6.36 0.77
N ALA A 72 -4.18 -6.59 1.58
CA ALA A 72 -4.83 -5.56 2.40
C ALA A 72 -4.86 -5.92 3.90
N ASP A 73 -4.35 -7.10 4.26
CA ASP A 73 -4.51 -7.74 5.57
C ASP A 73 -3.20 -8.33 6.10
N ARG A 74 -2.08 -8.01 5.45
CA ARG A 74 -0.74 -8.43 5.88
C ARG A 74 0.29 -7.32 5.68
N PRO A 75 1.40 -7.37 6.43
CA PRO A 75 2.56 -6.55 6.13
C PRO A 75 3.14 -6.89 4.75
N LEU A 76 3.78 -5.91 4.12
CA LEU A 76 4.59 -6.06 2.91
C LEU A 76 6.07 -6.14 3.29
N TYR A 77 6.85 -6.93 2.58
CA TYR A 77 8.26 -7.13 2.87
C TYR A 77 9.14 -6.80 1.67
N LEU A 78 10.15 -5.96 1.90
CA LEU A 78 11.22 -5.67 0.95
C LEU A 78 12.50 -6.37 1.40
N HIS A 79 13.20 -7.01 0.48
CA HIS A 79 14.36 -7.85 0.77
C HIS A 79 15.62 -7.32 0.10
N PHE A 80 16.48 -6.66 0.86
CA PHE A 80 17.74 -6.09 0.39
C PHE A 80 18.96 -6.77 1.03
N THR A 81 20.15 -6.38 0.59
CA THR A 81 21.38 -6.73 1.31
C THR A 81 21.35 -6.08 2.70
N PRO A 82 21.69 -6.80 3.78
CA PRO A 82 21.77 -6.24 5.13
C PRO A 82 22.59 -4.95 5.21
N GLY A 83 22.05 -3.94 5.91
CA GLY A 83 22.63 -2.61 6.06
C GLY A 83 22.61 -1.72 4.82
N ALA A 84 21.93 -2.12 3.74
CA ALA A 84 21.74 -1.26 2.57
C ALA A 84 20.90 -0.02 2.89
N ASP A 85 21.26 1.11 2.30
CA ASP A 85 20.43 2.32 2.28
C ASP A 85 19.35 2.16 1.22
N VAL A 86 18.10 2.15 1.66
CA VAL A 86 16.94 1.90 0.81
C VAL A 86 16.03 3.12 0.81
N TRP A 87 15.79 3.68 -0.38
CA TRP A 87 14.77 4.71 -0.57
C TRP A 87 13.43 4.04 -0.86
N VAL A 88 12.55 4.07 0.13
CA VAL A 88 11.24 3.40 0.06
C VAL A 88 10.21 4.32 -0.57
N PHE A 89 9.38 3.76 -1.43
CA PHE A 89 8.24 4.45 -2.03
C PHE A 89 6.97 3.60 -1.90
N CYS A 90 5.83 4.27 -1.82
CA CYS A 90 4.52 3.64 -1.77
C CYS A 90 3.50 4.45 -2.59
N GLU A 91 2.67 3.75 -3.34
CA GLU A 91 1.56 4.30 -4.11
C GLU A 91 0.26 3.67 -3.62
N GLY A 92 -0.70 4.50 -3.22
CA GLY A 92 -2.00 4.03 -2.74
C GLY A 92 -2.99 3.87 -3.88
N SER A 93 -3.85 2.85 -3.84
CA SER A 93 -4.88 2.61 -4.87
C SER A 93 -5.87 3.78 -5.08
N ALA A 94 -5.93 4.73 -4.15
CA ALA A 94 -6.84 5.87 -4.12
C ALA A 94 -6.18 7.21 -4.48
N ALA A 95 -4.86 7.25 -4.65
CA ALA A 95 -4.13 8.49 -4.87
C ALA A 95 -3.16 8.32 -6.06
N PRO A 96 -3.19 9.20 -7.08
CA PRO A 96 -2.31 9.11 -8.25
C PRO A 96 -0.88 9.61 -7.96
N PHE A 97 -0.42 9.52 -6.72
CA PHE A 97 0.83 10.10 -6.26
C PHE A 97 1.69 9.04 -5.59
N ILE A 98 2.97 9.02 -5.98
CA ILE A 98 3.98 8.20 -5.33
C ILE A 98 4.47 8.95 -4.09
N HIS A 99 4.30 8.33 -2.93
CA HIS A 99 4.86 8.82 -1.68
C HIS A 99 6.28 8.29 -1.51
N TRP A 100 7.24 9.21 -1.52
CA TRP A 100 8.64 8.90 -1.24
C TRP A 100 8.92 9.11 0.25
N GLY A 101 9.31 8.04 0.93
CA GLY A 101 9.71 8.06 2.32
C GLY A 101 11.16 8.52 2.50
N PRO A 102 11.63 8.61 3.76
CA PRO A 102 13.05 8.76 4.05
C PRO A 102 13.84 7.51 3.60
N ILE A 103 15.16 7.65 3.46
CA ILE A 103 16.04 6.51 3.28
C ILE A 103 16.12 5.75 4.61
N VAL A 104 15.85 4.45 4.57
CA VAL A 104 15.93 3.54 5.71
C VAL A 104 17.05 2.53 5.52
N LYS A 105 17.65 2.10 6.62
CA LYS A 105 18.62 0.99 6.60
C LYS A 105 17.85 -0.33 6.57
N ALA A 106 18.12 -1.19 5.59
CA ALA A 106 17.71 -2.58 5.65
C ALA A 106 18.38 -3.24 6.87
N GLY A 107 17.63 -3.96 7.70
CA GLY A 107 18.17 -4.42 8.99
C GLY A 107 19.42 -5.30 8.82
N SER A 108 20.35 -5.15 9.75
CA SER A 108 21.62 -5.90 9.80
C SER A 108 21.42 -7.33 10.26
#